data_AF-A0A258DJX4-F1
#
_entry.id   AF-A0A258DJX4-F1
#
_cell.length_a   1.000
_cell.length_b   1.000
_cell.length_c   1.000
_cell.angle_alpha   90.00
_cell.angle_beta   90.00
_cell.angle_gamma   90.00
#
_symmetry.space_group_name_H-M   'P 1'
#
loop_
_entity.id
_entity.type
_entity.pdbx_description
1 polymer ?
#
loop_
_entity_poly.entity_id
_entity_poly.type
_entity_poly.pdbx_seq_one_letter_code
_entity_poly.pdbx_strand_id
1 'polypeptide(L)'
;MPMRTLFRFISALAVAASLAGAAQAQNYRILGRSEPVANGGFAIQWPGSGFEVTLTGSKLTAQIEDWGANWLNIEVDGKVTPLALKEGSWGYTLFDGAPGQHTIKVTRRTGTPVGVTRFLDISADGPMLPTEDRSRRIMVIGDSITSGYGIEGENQFCAYSHATQNHDRAYPALAAAAFRADIHTIAADGRGLVRNYAGDDPTMAEAAWRELPGSEVNWARLAYRPQVIVINLGSADFAKGDPGDGFDATYIDLLATLRETYPQAEIYGAIGGMLHGDAYAAARNSVLSAVNARREA
;
A
#
# COMPACT_ATOMS: atom_id res chain seq x y z
N MET A 1 -58.60 -6.67 28.44
CA MET A 1 -57.61 -5.86 27.70
C MET A 1 -56.58 -5.33 28.70
N PRO A 2 -55.37 -5.91 28.81
CA PRO A 2 -54.33 -5.36 29.66
C PRO A 2 -53.24 -4.64 28.84
N MET A 3 -52.82 -3.54 29.43
CA MET A 3 -51.75 -2.61 29.08
C MET A 3 -50.40 -3.35 28.93
N ARG A 4 -49.70 -3.17 27.79
CA ARG A 4 -48.31 -3.64 27.59
C ARG A 4 -47.38 -2.47 27.33
N THR A 5 -46.65 -2.12 28.39
CA THR A 5 -45.23 -1.76 28.46
C THR A 5 -44.61 -0.95 27.31
N LEU A 6 -44.46 0.35 27.53
CA LEU A 6 -43.58 1.25 26.81
C LEU A 6 -42.28 1.40 27.63
N PHE A 7 -41.17 0.76 27.25
CA PHE A 7 -39.86 1.05 27.85
C PHE A 7 -38.70 0.86 26.85
N ARG A 8 -37.95 1.97 26.68
CA ARG A 8 -36.53 2.11 26.29
C ARG A 8 -36.11 1.78 24.86
N PHE A 9 -36.19 2.79 23.99
CA PHE A 9 -35.18 3.07 22.96
C PHE A 9 -34.36 4.30 23.38
N ILE A 10 -33.40 4.10 24.28
CA ILE A 10 -32.31 5.07 24.49
C ILE A 10 -31.08 4.20 24.70
N SER A 11 -30.25 4.02 23.67
CA SER A 11 -28.80 3.70 23.72
C SER A 11 -28.25 3.26 22.35
N ALA A 12 -28.60 3.95 21.25
CA ALA A 12 -27.94 3.73 19.96
C ALA A 12 -27.33 5.01 19.37
N LEU A 13 -27.73 6.20 19.84
CA LEU A 13 -27.19 7.47 19.34
C LEU A 13 -25.86 7.89 19.98
N ALA A 14 -25.48 7.32 21.13
CA ALA A 14 -24.25 7.73 21.84
C ALA A 14 -22.97 7.08 21.28
N VAL A 15 -23.08 5.95 20.57
CA VAL A 15 -21.92 5.26 19.97
C VAL A 15 -21.59 5.81 18.57
N ALA A 16 -22.58 6.38 17.86
CA ALA A 16 -22.35 7.00 16.55
C ALA A 16 -21.65 8.37 16.63
N ALA A 17 -21.69 9.03 17.79
CA ALA A 17 -21.10 10.36 17.98
C ALA A 17 -19.57 10.35 18.25
N SER A 18 -18.96 9.19 18.47
CA SER A 18 -17.50 9.05 18.66
C SER A 18 -16.73 8.63 17.40
N LEU A 19 -17.42 8.39 16.28
CA LEU A 19 -16.80 8.10 14.97
C LEU A 19 -17.02 9.23 13.95
N ALA A 20 -17.80 10.25 14.29
CA ALA A 20 -17.76 11.55 13.65
C ALA A 20 -16.62 12.39 14.25
N GLY A 21 -15.40 11.84 14.27
CA GLY A 21 -14.23 12.68 14.35
C GLY A 21 -14.29 13.58 13.12
N ALA A 22 -14.48 14.88 13.33
CA ALA A 22 -14.26 15.87 12.28
C ALA A 22 -12.99 15.45 11.55
N ALA A 23 -13.05 15.30 10.22
CA ALA A 23 -11.87 15.10 9.40
C ALA A 23 -10.89 16.21 9.78
N GLN A 24 -9.96 15.89 10.69
CA GLN A 24 -9.01 16.85 11.18
C GLN A 24 -8.13 17.08 9.96
N ALA A 25 -8.20 18.29 9.39
CA ALA A 25 -7.42 18.61 8.20
C ALA A 25 -5.97 18.29 8.56
N GLN A 26 -5.44 17.22 7.97
CA GLN A 26 -4.07 16.85 8.21
C GLN A 26 -3.20 17.90 7.54
N ASN A 27 -2.19 18.40 8.25
CA ASN A 27 -1.27 19.40 7.72
C ASN A 27 -0.24 18.78 6.76
N TYR A 28 -0.51 17.58 6.25
CA TYR A 28 0.28 16.77 5.36
C TYR A 28 -0.66 15.89 4.52
N ARG A 29 -0.19 15.45 3.35
CA ARG A 29 -0.94 14.55 2.46
C ARG A 29 -0.54 13.11 2.73
N ILE A 30 -1.48 12.24 3.02
CA ILE A 30 -1.23 10.78 3.11
C ILE A 30 -0.97 10.19 1.72
N LEU A 31 -0.01 9.29 1.65
CA LEU A 31 0.32 8.49 0.47
C LEU A 31 -0.09 7.04 0.69
N GLY A 32 -0.83 6.45 -0.25
CA GLY A 32 -1.30 5.06 -0.16
C GLY A 32 -2.49 4.89 0.79
N ARG A 33 -2.78 3.63 1.15
CA ARG A 33 -3.84 3.30 2.10
C ARG A 33 -3.35 3.42 3.54
N SER A 34 -4.23 3.85 4.43
CA SER A 34 -3.89 4.11 5.83
C SER A 34 -5.10 3.98 6.75
N GLU A 35 -4.87 3.52 7.97
CA GLU A 35 -5.90 3.51 9.02
C GLU A 35 -5.68 4.63 10.02
N PRO A 36 -6.72 5.35 10.46
CA PRO A 36 -6.58 6.31 11.55
C PRO A 36 -6.20 5.61 12.86
N VAL A 37 -5.32 6.23 13.64
CA VAL A 37 -5.04 5.83 15.02
C VAL A 37 -5.39 6.97 15.99
N ALA A 38 -5.23 6.73 17.30
CA ALA A 38 -5.52 7.74 18.31
C ALA A 38 -4.77 9.06 18.07
N ASN A 39 -5.34 10.17 18.56
CA ASN A 39 -4.75 11.51 18.51
C ASN A 39 -4.48 12.06 17.09
N GLY A 40 -5.19 11.56 16.08
CA GLY A 40 -5.07 12.06 14.70
C GLY A 40 -3.87 11.49 13.92
N GLY A 41 -3.18 10.49 14.48
CA GLY A 41 -2.16 9.72 13.79
C GLY A 41 -2.75 8.73 12.77
N PHE A 42 -1.87 8.00 12.08
CA PHE A 42 -2.28 6.97 11.11
C PHE A 42 -1.31 5.79 11.07
N ALA A 43 -1.81 4.63 10.63
CA ALA A 43 -1.10 3.39 10.45
C ALA A 43 -0.98 3.05 8.97
N ILE A 44 0.17 2.50 8.58
CA ILE A 44 0.49 2.09 7.22
C ILE A 44 1.15 0.71 7.20
N GLN A 45 1.04 0.00 6.07
CA GLN A 45 1.69 -1.30 5.89
C GLN A 45 2.05 -1.60 4.43
N TRP A 46 1.33 -1.05 3.46
CA TRP A 46 1.63 -1.23 2.05
C TRP A 46 2.96 -0.56 1.65
N PRO A 47 3.77 -1.15 0.76
CA PRO A 47 4.99 -0.51 0.28
C PRO A 47 4.68 0.82 -0.41
N GLY A 48 5.53 1.83 -0.22
CA GLY A 48 5.35 3.18 -0.77
C GLY A 48 4.32 4.06 -0.07
N SER A 49 3.59 3.53 0.93
CA SER A 49 2.68 4.35 1.75
C SER A 49 3.44 5.24 2.73
N GLY A 50 2.80 6.31 3.20
CA GLY A 50 3.42 7.30 4.09
C GLY A 50 2.77 8.66 3.97
N PHE A 51 3.56 9.74 3.93
CA PHE A 51 3.04 11.09 3.80
C PHE A 51 3.98 12.02 3.03
N GLU A 52 3.44 13.13 2.52
CA GLU A 52 4.19 14.22 1.91
C GLU A 52 3.70 15.57 2.45
N VAL A 53 4.64 16.50 2.68
CA VAL A 53 4.36 17.80 3.31
C VAL A 53 5.24 18.89 2.72
N THR A 54 4.67 20.09 2.56
CA THR A 54 5.43 21.33 2.41
C THR A 54 5.62 21.97 3.78
N LEU A 55 6.86 21.96 4.27
CA LEU A 55 7.27 22.61 5.52
C LEU A 55 7.82 24.00 5.22
N THR A 56 7.43 25.01 6.01
CA THR A 56 8.17 26.28 6.13
C THR A 56 8.83 26.34 7.51
N GLY A 57 10.08 25.90 7.61
CA GLY A 57 10.78 25.70 8.89
C GLY A 57 12.15 25.07 8.67
N SER A 58 12.77 24.59 9.75
CA SER A 58 14.08 23.92 9.73
C SER A 58 14.03 22.49 10.24
N LYS A 59 12.92 22.05 10.84
CA LYS A 59 12.85 20.75 11.52
C LYS A 59 11.50 20.07 11.38
N LEU A 60 11.54 18.77 11.04
CA LEU A 60 10.39 17.87 11.05
C LEU A 60 10.72 16.63 11.88
N THR A 61 9.81 16.25 12.77
CA THR A 61 9.93 15.10 13.66
C THR A 61 8.65 14.26 13.63
N ALA A 62 8.76 12.99 13.98
CA ALA A 62 7.61 12.12 14.16
C ALA A 62 7.81 11.18 15.35
N GLN A 63 6.71 10.87 16.05
CA GLN A 63 6.63 9.74 16.97
C GLN A 63 6.10 8.54 16.19
N ILE A 64 6.91 7.49 16.09
CA ILE A 64 6.61 6.30 15.28
C ILE A 64 6.66 5.05 16.16
N GLU A 65 5.59 4.25 16.13
CA GLU A 65 5.57 2.89 16.66
C GLU A 65 5.77 1.88 15.53
N ASP A 66 6.71 0.96 15.72
CA ASP A 66 7.03 -0.08 14.73
C ASP A 66 7.42 -1.41 15.41
N TRP A 67 7.52 -2.48 14.61
CA TRP A 67 7.94 -3.81 15.03
C TRP A 67 9.47 -3.98 14.99
N GLY A 68 10.21 -2.96 14.52
CA GLY A 68 11.66 -2.89 14.59
C GLY A 68 12.42 -3.41 13.38
N ALA A 69 11.72 -3.60 12.27
CA ALA A 69 12.29 -4.15 11.05
C ALA A 69 11.92 -3.34 9.80
N ASN A 70 11.03 -2.36 9.90
CA ASN A 70 10.65 -1.52 8.78
C ASN A 70 11.70 -0.45 8.50
N TRP A 71 11.75 -0.07 7.21
CA TRP A 71 12.58 1.03 6.74
C TRP A 71 11.72 2.07 6.02
N LEU A 72 12.08 3.34 6.16
CA LEU A 72 11.48 4.46 5.46
C LEU A 72 12.51 5.12 4.54
N ASN A 73 12.06 5.72 3.44
CA ASN A 73 12.79 6.74 2.71
C ASN A 73 12.31 8.10 3.19
N ILE A 74 13.26 8.97 3.53
CA ILE A 74 13.02 10.39 3.76
C ILE A 74 13.60 11.14 2.56
N GLU A 75 12.75 11.65 1.69
CA GLU A 75 13.12 12.52 0.58
C GLU A 75 12.91 13.98 0.96
N VAL A 76 13.97 14.78 0.99
CA VAL A 76 13.92 16.22 1.23
C VAL A 76 14.44 16.93 -0.01
N ASP A 77 13.58 17.71 -0.67
CA ASP A 77 13.89 18.45 -1.91
C ASP A 77 14.60 17.58 -2.98
N GLY A 78 14.12 16.33 -3.12
CA GLY A 78 14.65 15.35 -4.08
C GLY A 78 15.84 14.53 -3.60
N LYS A 79 16.38 14.78 -2.40
CA LYS A 79 17.46 13.98 -1.81
C LYS A 79 16.91 12.94 -0.84
N VAL A 80 17.13 11.66 -1.14
CA VAL A 80 16.63 10.52 -0.35
C VAL A 80 17.66 10.05 0.69
N THR A 81 17.22 9.83 1.92
CA THR A 81 17.98 9.17 3.00
C THR A 81 17.15 8.02 3.60
N PRO A 82 17.70 6.81 3.74
CA PRO A 82 16.98 5.71 4.38
C PRO A 82 16.99 5.86 5.92
N LEU A 83 15.91 5.43 6.57
CA LEU A 83 15.75 5.40 8.02
C LEU A 83 15.26 4.02 8.47
N ALA A 84 16.03 3.35 9.33
CA ALA A 84 15.61 2.11 9.99
C ALA A 84 14.79 2.42 11.25
N LEU A 85 13.66 1.74 11.41
CA LEU A 85 12.80 1.87 12.58
C LEU A 85 13.16 0.85 13.65
N LYS A 86 13.07 1.27 14.91
CA LYS A 86 13.26 0.45 16.10
C LYS A 86 11.93 -0.09 16.60
N GLU A 87 11.97 -1.24 17.27
CA GLU A 87 10.80 -1.84 17.91
C GLU A 87 10.27 -0.93 19.02
N GLY A 88 8.95 -0.79 19.09
CA GLY A 88 8.26 0.08 20.05
C GLY A 88 8.09 1.51 19.52
N SER A 89 7.76 2.43 20.43
CA SER A 89 7.47 3.83 20.10
C SER A 89 8.69 4.72 20.33
N TRP A 90 9.13 5.41 19.28
CA TRP A 90 10.33 6.25 19.30
C TRP A 90 10.15 7.56 18.54
N GLY A 91 10.86 8.59 19.00
CA GLY A 91 10.95 9.88 18.32
C GLY A 91 12.03 9.86 17.25
N TYR A 92 11.68 10.26 16.03
CA TYR A 92 12.59 10.36 14.90
C TYR A 92 12.67 11.80 14.39
N THR A 93 13.88 12.23 14.07
CA THR A 93 14.09 13.46 13.29
C THR A 93 14.08 13.07 11.82
N LEU A 94 13.08 13.58 11.10
CA LEU A 94 12.88 13.31 9.67
C LEU A 94 13.60 14.36 8.83
N PHE A 95 13.67 15.60 9.32
CA PHE A 95 14.44 16.67 8.71
C PHE A 95 15.01 17.58 9.80
N ASP A 96 16.27 17.99 9.65
CA ASP A 96 16.96 18.99 10.47
C ASP A 96 17.96 19.70 9.56
N GLY A 97 17.66 20.94 9.20
CA GLY A 97 18.35 21.67 8.13
C GLY A 97 18.24 23.18 8.24
N ALA A 98 18.57 23.86 7.14
CA ALA A 98 18.44 25.32 7.08
C ALA A 98 16.94 25.72 7.15
N PRO A 99 16.60 26.85 7.78
CA PRO A 99 15.24 27.37 7.72
C PRO A 99 14.85 27.71 6.29
N GLY A 100 13.66 27.30 5.85
CA GLY A 100 13.18 27.57 4.51
C GLY A 100 11.91 26.82 4.18
N GLN A 101 11.50 26.90 2.91
CA GLN A 101 10.45 26.04 2.39
C GLN A 101 11.07 24.75 1.85
N HIS A 102 10.57 23.61 2.33
CA HIS A 102 11.03 22.27 1.95
C HIS A 102 9.85 21.39 1.58
N THR A 103 10.01 20.56 0.54
CA THR A 103 9.09 19.45 0.28
C THR A 103 9.70 18.18 0.84
N ILE A 104 9.00 17.56 1.80
CA ILE A 104 9.45 16.37 2.51
C ILE A 104 8.46 15.24 2.23
N LYS A 105 8.95 14.14 1.66
CA LYS A 105 8.19 12.93 1.39
C LYS A 105 8.78 11.78 2.20
N VAL A 106 7.93 11.10 2.96
CA VAL A 106 8.29 9.96 3.79
C VAL A 106 7.51 8.75 3.29
N THR A 107 8.20 7.76 2.73
CA THR A 107 7.58 6.55 2.16
C THR A 107 8.17 5.29 2.78
N ARG A 108 7.32 4.29 2.95
CA ARG A 108 7.73 2.97 3.43
C ARG A 108 8.49 2.21 2.36
N ARG A 109 9.70 1.74 2.69
CA ARG A 109 10.56 0.94 1.80
C ARG A 109 10.20 -0.54 1.82
N THR A 110 9.88 -1.06 3.00
CA THR A 110 9.70 -2.49 3.28
C THR A 110 8.31 -3.01 2.90
N GLY A 111 8.25 -4.29 2.54
CA GLY A 111 7.01 -4.98 2.20
C GLY A 111 6.07 -5.19 3.38
N THR A 112 4.90 -5.73 3.09
CA THR A 112 3.83 -5.90 4.09
C THR A 112 4.11 -6.93 5.18
N PRO A 113 4.85 -8.06 4.97
CA PRO A 113 5.04 -9.06 6.02
C PRO A 113 5.88 -8.56 7.21
N VAL A 114 6.57 -7.43 7.07
CA VAL A 114 7.40 -6.83 8.13
C VAL A 114 6.57 -6.28 9.29
N GLY A 115 5.27 -6.03 9.08
CA GLY A 115 4.35 -5.54 10.11
C GLY A 115 4.00 -4.06 9.98
N VAL A 116 2.99 -3.61 10.72
CA VAL A 116 2.41 -2.26 10.62
C VAL A 116 3.35 -1.21 11.20
N THR A 117 3.46 -0.04 10.55
CA THR A 117 4.11 1.15 11.08
C THR A 117 3.04 2.19 11.45
N ARG A 118 3.11 2.80 12.64
CA ARG A 118 2.15 3.82 13.08
C ARG A 118 2.84 5.16 13.31
N PHE A 119 2.41 6.20 12.62
CA PHE A 119 2.76 7.59 12.92
C PHE A 119 1.78 8.11 13.97
N LEU A 120 2.26 8.22 15.20
CA LEU A 120 1.45 8.64 16.35
C LEU A 120 1.33 10.17 16.42
N ASP A 121 2.39 10.87 16.03
CA ASP A 121 2.45 12.33 15.94
C ASP A 121 3.45 12.76 14.87
N ILE A 122 3.19 13.86 14.18
CA ILE A 122 4.10 14.51 13.24
C ILE A 122 4.12 16.00 13.59
N SER A 123 5.31 16.51 13.89
CA SER A 123 5.51 17.85 14.46
C SER A 123 6.68 18.56 13.78
N ALA A 124 6.55 19.87 13.60
CA ALA A 124 7.57 20.73 12.99
C ALA A 124 7.76 22.04 13.77
N ASP A 125 8.86 22.74 13.51
CA ASP A 125 9.16 24.06 14.08
C ASP A 125 8.54 25.23 13.30
N GLY A 126 7.74 24.93 12.28
CA GLY A 126 7.04 25.92 11.47
C GLY A 126 5.82 25.34 10.74
N PRO A 127 5.13 26.15 9.92
CA PRO A 127 3.91 25.74 9.25
C PRO A 127 4.11 24.52 8.34
N MET A 128 3.18 23.57 8.43
CA MET A 128 3.07 22.42 7.54
C MET A 128 1.81 22.55 6.69
N LEU A 129 1.92 22.24 5.40
CA LEU A 129 0.80 22.19 4.47
C LEU A 129 0.84 20.88 3.68
N PRO A 130 -0.32 20.26 3.40
CA PRO A 130 -0.39 19.12 2.49
C PRO A 130 0.06 19.53 1.09
N THR A 131 0.73 18.61 0.38
CA THR A 131 1.01 18.80 -1.05
C THR A 131 -0.23 18.53 -1.89
N GLU A 132 -0.27 19.10 -3.10
CA GLU A 132 -1.36 18.90 -4.05
C GLU A 132 -1.34 17.50 -4.66
N ASP A 133 -2.50 16.82 -4.67
CA ASP A 133 -2.71 15.56 -5.39
C ASP A 133 -2.25 15.66 -6.86
N ARG A 134 -1.67 14.58 -7.37
CA ARG A 134 -1.34 14.47 -8.79
C ARG A 134 -2.61 14.12 -9.57
N SER A 135 -2.77 14.73 -10.74
CA SER A 135 -3.91 14.44 -11.63
C SER A 135 -3.88 13.02 -12.21
N ARG A 136 -2.67 12.43 -12.32
CA ARG A 136 -2.44 11.05 -12.76
C ARG A 136 -2.26 10.15 -11.54
N ARG A 137 -2.90 8.99 -11.58
CA ARG A 137 -3.05 8.03 -10.48
C ARG A 137 -2.93 6.62 -11.03
N ILE A 138 -1.98 5.87 -10.49
CA ILE A 138 -1.69 4.49 -10.87
C ILE A 138 -1.98 3.59 -9.67
N MET A 139 -2.58 2.44 -9.90
CA MET A 139 -2.65 1.37 -8.89
C MET A 139 -1.91 0.16 -9.41
N VAL A 140 -1.06 -0.43 -8.58
CA VAL A 140 -0.38 -1.68 -8.91
C VAL A 140 -0.70 -2.71 -7.85
N ILE A 141 -1.24 -3.86 -8.25
CA ILE A 141 -1.53 -5.00 -7.40
C ILE A 141 -0.49 -6.08 -7.71
N GLY A 142 0.25 -6.56 -6.72
CA GLY A 142 1.32 -7.51 -6.99
C GLY A 142 1.93 -8.20 -5.77
N ASP A 143 3.08 -8.81 -6.01
CA ASP A 143 3.86 -9.56 -5.01
C ASP A 143 5.19 -8.85 -4.67
N SER A 144 6.19 -9.62 -4.24
CA SER A 144 7.55 -9.16 -3.91
C SER A 144 8.26 -8.37 -5.02
N ILE A 145 7.94 -8.63 -6.30
CA ILE A 145 8.52 -7.88 -7.43
C ILE A 145 8.01 -6.43 -7.42
N THR A 146 6.74 -6.26 -7.05
CA THR A 146 6.05 -4.98 -7.00
C THR A 146 6.44 -4.16 -5.77
N SER A 147 6.80 -4.82 -4.66
CA SER A 147 7.28 -4.14 -3.45
C SER A 147 8.77 -3.76 -3.48
N GLY A 148 9.55 -4.28 -4.43
CA GLY A 148 11.01 -4.05 -4.52
C GLY A 148 11.84 -4.95 -3.60
N TYR A 149 11.38 -6.17 -3.33
CA TYR A 149 12.08 -7.15 -2.51
C TYR A 149 13.52 -7.39 -3.01
N GLY A 150 14.51 -7.18 -2.14
CA GLY A 150 15.93 -7.44 -2.42
C GLY A 150 16.58 -6.56 -3.48
N ILE A 151 15.92 -5.49 -3.93
CA ILE A 151 16.36 -4.68 -5.08
C ILE A 151 17.68 -3.92 -4.87
N GLU A 152 18.06 -3.68 -3.61
CA GLU A 152 19.36 -3.08 -3.24
C GLU A 152 20.37 -4.14 -2.76
N GLY A 153 20.07 -5.42 -2.96
CA GLY A 153 21.01 -6.51 -2.76
C GLY A 153 22.20 -6.40 -3.73
N GLU A 154 23.36 -6.90 -3.31
CA GLU A 154 24.59 -6.84 -4.11
C GLU A 154 24.47 -7.63 -5.42
N ASN A 155 23.82 -8.80 -5.38
CA ASN A 155 23.60 -9.68 -6.52
C ASN A 155 22.53 -10.74 -6.19
N GLN A 156 22.18 -11.59 -7.17
CA GLN A 156 21.14 -12.63 -7.03
C GLN A 156 21.42 -13.71 -5.96
N PHE A 157 22.63 -13.79 -5.42
CA PHE A 157 23.04 -14.78 -4.42
C PHE A 157 23.12 -14.19 -3.01
N CYS A 158 22.95 -12.87 -2.83
CA CYS A 158 22.99 -12.27 -1.50
C CYS A 158 21.77 -12.67 -0.67
N ALA A 159 21.95 -12.81 0.64
CA ALA A 159 20.83 -13.04 1.55
C ALA A 159 19.92 -11.80 1.59
N TYR A 160 18.61 -12.04 1.63
CA TYR A 160 17.66 -10.96 1.84
C TYR A 160 17.83 -10.35 3.23
N SER A 161 17.71 -9.02 3.29
CA SER A 161 17.43 -8.29 4.52
C SER A 161 16.41 -7.19 4.25
N HIS A 162 15.67 -6.77 5.27
CA HIS A 162 14.71 -5.66 5.11
C HIS A 162 15.37 -4.36 4.62
N ALA A 163 16.66 -4.15 4.91
CA ALA A 163 17.44 -3.02 4.42
C ALA A 163 17.61 -3.04 2.88
N THR A 164 17.70 -4.23 2.29
CA THR A 164 17.86 -4.41 0.83
C THR A 164 16.56 -4.25 0.04
N GLN A 165 15.41 -4.09 0.71
CA GLN A 165 14.14 -3.81 0.06
C GLN A 165 13.92 -2.30 -0.06
N ASN A 166 13.50 -1.85 -1.25
CA ASN A 166 13.22 -0.45 -1.50
C ASN A 166 12.14 -0.26 -2.57
N HIS A 167 10.91 0.02 -2.13
CA HIS A 167 9.79 0.33 -3.03
C HIS A 167 10.09 1.46 -4.02
N ASP A 168 10.79 2.53 -3.62
CA ASP A 168 11.05 3.67 -4.52
C ASP A 168 11.98 3.31 -5.70
N ARG A 169 12.66 2.15 -5.64
CA ARG A 169 13.44 1.61 -6.76
C ARG A 169 12.69 0.56 -7.56
N ALA A 170 11.52 0.11 -7.11
CA ALA A 170 10.72 -0.88 -7.80
C ALA A 170 10.03 -0.25 -9.04
N TYR A 171 9.72 -1.10 -10.04
CA TYR A 171 9.09 -0.64 -11.27
C TYR A 171 7.79 0.19 -11.08
N PRO A 172 6.93 -0.04 -10.06
CA PRO A 172 5.73 0.78 -9.87
C PRO A 172 6.09 2.23 -9.53
N ALA A 173 7.03 2.43 -8.60
CA ALA A 173 7.49 3.75 -8.19
C ALA A 173 8.21 4.47 -9.34
N LEU A 174 9.07 3.75 -10.08
CA LEU A 174 9.75 4.30 -11.25
C LEU A 174 8.78 4.71 -12.36
N ALA A 175 7.73 3.91 -12.61
CA ALA A 175 6.69 4.26 -13.57
C ALA A 175 5.88 5.48 -13.10
N ALA A 176 5.46 5.52 -11.84
CA ALA A 176 4.75 6.67 -11.27
C ALA A 176 5.57 7.96 -11.38
N ALA A 177 6.86 7.91 -11.05
CA ALA A 177 7.77 9.04 -11.19
C ALA A 177 7.88 9.51 -12.66
N ALA A 178 8.08 8.57 -13.61
CA ALA A 178 8.18 8.89 -15.03
C ALA A 178 6.92 9.58 -15.58
N PHE A 179 5.73 9.20 -15.07
CA PHE A 179 4.47 9.81 -15.47
C PHE A 179 4.02 10.98 -14.59
N ARG A 180 4.78 11.33 -13.53
CA ARG A 180 4.40 12.31 -12.50
C ARG A 180 3.02 12.01 -11.93
N ALA A 181 2.81 10.75 -11.56
CA ALA A 181 1.57 10.22 -11.04
C ALA A 181 1.69 9.88 -9.55
N ASP A 182 0.59 10.00 -8.82
CA ASP A 182 0.43 9.33 -7.53
C ASP A 182 0.27 7.83 -7.76
N ILE A 183 0.63 7.03 -6.76
CA ILE A 183 0.55 5.58 -6.86
C ILE A 183 0.05 4.92 -5.57
N HIS A 184 -0.87 3.97 -5.73
CA HIS A 184 -1.20 2.99 -4.70
C HIS A 184 -0.55 1.65 -5.06
N THR A 185 0.44 1.22 -4.27
CA THR A 185 1.10 -0.08 -4.46
C THR A 185 0.54 -1.10 -3.47
N ILE A 186 -0.34 -1.95 -3.95
CA ILE A 186 -1.04 -2.98 -3.19
C ILE A 186 -0.29 -4.29 -3.39
N ALA A 187 0.84 -4.43 -2.69
CA ALA A 187 1.74 -5.56 -2.87
C ALA A 187 2.14 -6.23 -1.56
N ALA A 188 2.22 -7.56 -1.59
CA ALA A 188 2.63 -8.36 -0.45
C ALA A 188 3.64 -9.46 -0.83
N ASP A 189 4.77 -9.47 -0.15
CA ASP A 189 5.89 -10.35 -0.50
C ASP A 189 5.51 -11.82 -0.30
N GLY A 190 5.80 -12.66 -1.29
CA GLY A 190 5.49 -14.09 -1.24
C GLY A 190 4.00 -14.44 -1.34
N ARG A 191 3.09 -13.47 -1.47
CA ARG A 191 1.65 -13.73 -1.61
C ARG A 191 1.26 -13.88 -3.08
N GLY A 192 0.37 -14.83 -3.35
CA GLY A 192 -0.22 -15.06 -4.67
C GLY A 192 -1.68 -14.64 -4.74
N LEU A 193 -2.31 -14.81 -5.89
CA LEU A 193 -3.73 -14.56 -6.06
C LEU A 193 -4.58 -15.60 -5.32
N VAL A 194 -4.30 -16.89 -5.55
CA VAL A 194 -5.03 -18.03 -4.96
C VAL A 194 -4.15 -18.88 -4.04
N ARG A 195 -2.83 -18.77 -4.16
CA ARG A 195 -1.88 -19.53 -3.35
C ARG A 195 -0.62 -18.72 -3.05
N ASN A 196 -0.25 -18.64 -1.76
CA ASN A 196 1.01 -18.03 -1.35
C ASN A 196 2.19 -18.98 -1.57
N TYR A 197 3.39 -18.42 -1.70
CA TYR A 197 4.63 -19.19 -1.79
C TYR A 197 4.86 -20.02 -0.52
N ALA A 198 4.58 -19.43 0.65
CA ALA A 198 4.61 -20.06 1.95
C ALA A 198 3.66 -19.35 2.92
N GLY A 199 3.30 -20.05 4.01
CA GLY A 199 2.43 -19.52 5.07
C GLY A 199 0.94 -19.49 4.71
N ASP A 200 0.12 -19.26 5.74
CA ASP A 200 -1.35 -19.32 5.68
C ASP A 200 -2.00 -17.93 5.77
N ASP A 201 -1.21 -16.87 5.51
CA ASP A 201 -1.72 -15.50 5.41
C ASP A 201 -2.80 -15.37 4.32
N PRO A 202 -3.73 -14.40 4.42
CA PRO A 202 -4.69 -14.12 3.35
C PRO A 202 -3.99 -13.85 2.02
N THR A 203 -4.48 -14.49 0.94
CA THR A 203 -3.97 -14.30 -0.42
C THR A 203 -4.30 -12.90 -0.93
N MET A 204 -3.74 -12.51 -2.07
CA MET A 204 -4.02 -11.23 -2.70
C MET A 204 -5.46 -11.12 -3.23
N ALA A 205 -6.17 -12.24 -3.42
CA ALA A 205 -7.62 -12.20 -3.70
C ALA A 205 -8.42 -11.56 -2.55
N GLU A 206 -7.95 -11.67 -1.31
CA GLU A 206 -8.55 -11.03 -0.14
C GLU A 206 -7.82 -9.73 0.24
N ALA A 207 -6.51 -9.82 0.45
CA ALA A 207 -5.71 -8.74 1.03
C ALA A 207 -5.74 -7.46 0.18
N ALA A 208 -5.86 -7.57 -1.15
CA ALA A 208 -5.92 -6.41 -2.04
C ALA A 208 -7.16 -5.51 -1.81
N TRP A 209 -8.16 -6.00 -1.09
CA TRP A 209 -9.40 -5.28 -0.77
C TRP A 209 -9.47 -4.74 0.66
N ARG A 210 -8.40 -4.91 1.45
CA ARG A 210 -8.31 -4.41 2.82
C ARG A 210 -7.60 -3.06 2.90
N GLU A 211 -7.92 -2.26 3.91
CA GLU A 211 -7.23 -0.99 4.18
C GLU A 211 -5.74 -1.25 4.45
N LEU A 212 -5.46 -2.18 5.37
CA LEU A 212 -4.16 -2.83 5.56
C LEU A 212 -4.28 -4.34 5.27
N PRO A 213 -3.24 -5.04 4.80
CA PRO A 213 -3.31 -6.42 4.31
C PRO A 213 -3.96 -7.45 5.25
N GLY A 214 -3.87 -7.24 6.57
CA GLY A 214 -4.46 -8.11 7.60
C GLY A 214 -5.58 -7.45 8.40
N SER A 215 -6.07 -6.28 7.99
CA SER A 215 -7.13 -5.57 8.69
C SER A 215 -8.50 -6.14 8.36
N GLU A 216 -9.42 -6.06 9.33
CA GLU A 216 -10.84 -6.34 9.14
C GLU A 216 -11.55 -5.22 8.35
N VAL A 217 -10.92 -4.04 8.25
CA VAL A 217 -11.45 -2.87 7.53
C VAL A 217 -11.26 -3.07 6.02
N ASN A 218 -12.37 -3.04 5.29
CA ASN A 218 -12.35 -3.04 3.83
C ASN A 218 -11.93 -1.67 3.30
N TRP A 219 -11.08 -1.66 2.28
CA TRP A 219 -10.69 -0.44 1.57
C TRP A 219 -11.93 0.22 0.95
N ALA A 220 -12.09 1.52 1.24
CA ALA A 220 -13.10 2.36 0.60
C ALA A 220 -12.71 2.62 -0.86
N ARG A 221 -13.03 1.68 -1.76
CA ARG A 221 -12.53 1.60 -3.14
C ARG A 221 -12.44 2.93 -3.89
N LEU A 222 -13.47 3.76 -3.82
CA LEU A 222 -13.55 5.03 -4.55
C LEU A 222 -12.82 6.21 -3.90
N ALA A 223 -12.18 6.01 -2.74
CA ALA A 223 -11.28 6.99 -2.11
C ALA A 223 -10.02 7.23 -2.96
N TYR A 224 -9.64 6.27 -3.82
CA TYR A 224 -8.60 6.45 -4.83
C TYR A 224 -9.13 6.02 -6.20
N ARG A 225 -9.01 6.90 -7.21
CA ARG A 225 -9.57 6.66 -8.56
C ARG A 225 -8.45 6.56 -9.60
N PRO A 226 -7.76 5.41 -9.70
CA PRO A 226 -6.67 5.23 -10.64
C PRO A 226 -7.17 5.33 -12.08
N GLN A 227 -6.36 5.92 -12.96
CA GLN A 227 -6.59 5.83 -14.41
C GLN A 227 -5.91 4.60 -15.01
N VAL A 228 -4.87 4.08 -14.35
CA VAL A 228 -4.15 2.87 -14.78
C VAL A 228 -4.07 1.90 -13.62
N ILE A 229 -4.42 0.64 -13.88
CA ILE A 229 -4.31 -0.47 -12.93
C ILE A 229 -3.42 -1.55 -13.57
N VAL A 230 -2.36 -1.94 -12.86
CA VAL A 230 -1.47 -3.04 -13.29
C VAL A 230 -1.58 -4.17 -12.27
N ILE A 231 -1.77 -5.39 -12.75
CA ILE A 231 -1.83 -6.59 -11.92
C ILE A 231 -0.63 -7.45 -12.28
N ASN A 232 0.37 -7.52 -11.40
CA ASN A 232 1.54 -8.38 -11.56
C ASN A 232 1.54 -9.44 -10.45
N LEU A 233 0.66 -10.42 -10.62
CA LEU A 233 0.46 -11.57 -9.74
C LEU A 233 0.59 -12.86 -10.54
N GLY A 234 1.00 -13.93 -9.87
CA GLY A 234 1.20 -15.26 -10.45
C GLY A 234 2.53 -15.89 -10.06
N SER A 235 3.55 -15.10 -9.67
CA SER A 235 4.87 -15.68 -9.32
C SER A 235 4.77 -16.68 -8.18
N ALA A 236 4.10 -16.30 -7.08
CA ALA A 236 3.88 -17.17 -5.93
C ALA A 236 2.94 -18.34 -6.26
N ASP A 237 1.89 -18.09 -7.03
CA ASP A 237 0.92 -19.11 -7.41
C ASP A 237 1.56 -20.23 -8.24
N PHE A 238 2.43 -19.90 -9.19
CA PHE A 238 3.05 -20.86 -10.11
C PHE A 238 4.41 -21.40 -9.64
N ALA A 239 4.96 -20.90 -8.52
CA ALA A 239 6.29 -21.29 -8.02
C ALA A 239 6.42 -22.80 -7.72
N LYS A 240 5.31 -23.47 -7.42
CA LYS A 240 5.26 -24.92 -7.09
C LYS A 240 4.45 -25.73 -8.12
N GLY A 241 4.38 -25.24 -9.36
CA GLY A 241 3.59 -25.82 -10.44
C GLY A 241 2.26 -25.09 -10.67
N ASP A 242 1.62 -25.42 -11.79
CA ASP A 242 0.38 -24.78 -12.25
C ASP A 242 -0.77 -24.96 -11.23
N PRO A 243 -1.37 -23.86 -10.72
CA PRO A 243 -2.53 -23.90 -9.82
C PRO A 243 -3.86 -24.29 -10.51
N GLY A 244 -3.89 -24.35 -11.85
CA GLY A 244 -5.05 -24.76 -12.64
C GLY A 244 -6.22 -23.78 -12.60
N ASP A 245 -7.40 -24.27 -12.97
CA ASP A 245 -8.62 -23.49 -13.23
C ASP A 245 -9.04 -22.54 -12.09
N GLY A 246 -8.66 -22.84 -10.84
CA GLY A 246 -8.93 -21.96 -9.70
C GLY A 246 -8.24 -20.60 -9.82
N PHE A 247 -7.01 -20.56 -10.35
CA PHE A 247 -6.32 -19.30 -10.64
C PHE A 247 -7.01 -18.56 -11.77
N ASP A 248 -7.37 -19.25 -12.86
CA ASP A 248 -8.01 -18.65 -14.03
C ASP A 248 -9.34 -17.98 -13.65
N ALA A 249 -10.21 -18.70 -12.94
CA ALA A 249 -11.49 -18.17 -12.46
C ALA A 249 -11.29 -16.95 -11.55
N THR A 250 -10.38 -17.04 -10.58
CA THR A 250 -10.13 -15.94 -9.63
C THR A 250 -9.54 -14.71 -10.34
N TYR A 251 -8.70 -14.90 -11.37
CA TYR A 251 -8.13 -13.78 -12.14
C TYR A 251 -9.22 -13.10 -12.98
N ILE A 252 -10.13 -13.86 -13.59
CA ILE A 252 -11.30 -13.32 -14.29
C ILE A 252 -12.17 -12.49 -13.33
N ASP A 253 -12.45 -13.01 -12.13
CA ASP A 253 -13.25 -12.31 -11.11
C ASP A 253 -12.57 -11.03 -10.60
N LEU A 254 -11.24 -11.05 -10.42
CA LEU A 254 -10.46 -9.86 -10.09
C LEU A 254 -10.60 -8.79 -11.18
N LEU A 255 -10.44 -9.16 -12.45
CA LEU A 255 -10.59 -8.24 -13.58
C LEU A 255 -12.03 -7.69 -13.68
N ALA A 256 -13.04 -8.54 -13.47
CA ALA A 256 -14.44 -8.13 -13.46
C ALA A 256 -14.72 -7.11 -12.34
N THR A 257 -14.27 -7.42 -11.11
CA THR A 257 -14.42 -6.54 -9.94
C THR A 257 -13.74 -5.19 -10.16
N LEU A 258 -12.53 -5.20 -10.71
CA LEU A 258 -11.79 -3.97 -11.03
C LEU A 258 -12.48 -3.14 -12.11
N ARG A 259 -13.01 -3.78 -13.17
CA ARG A 259 -13.75 -3.08 -14.23
C ARG A 259 -15.06 -2.49 -13.71
N GLU A 260 -15.79 -3.20 -12.86
CA GLU A 260 -17.01 -2.69 -12.22
C GLU A 260 -16.70 -1.49 -11.31
N THR A 261 -15.65 -1.60 -10.51
CA THR A 261 -15.25 -0.55 -9.55
C THR A 261 -14.68 0.69 -10.27
N TYR A 262 -13.86 0.48 -11.30
CA TYR A 262 -13.12 1.51 -12.03
C TYR A 262 -13.42 1.44 -13.55
N PRO A 263 -14.62 1.83 -13.98
CA PRO A 263 -15.08 1.62 -15.35
C PRO A 263 -14.25 2.30 -16.43
N GLN A 264 -13.54 3.39 -16.08
CA GLN A 264 -12.70 4.18 -16.99
C GLN A 264 -11.21 3.86 -16.90
N ALA A 265 -10.79 2.99 -15.96
CA ALA A 265 -9.38 2.67 -15.82
C ALA A 265 -8.90 1.76 -16.97
N GLU A 266 -7.68 1.98 -17.44
CA GLU A 266 -6.95 0.98 -18.21
C GLU A 266 -6.45 -0.10 -17.26
N ILE A 267 -6.73 -1.37 -17.57
CA ILE A 267 -6.39 -2.51 -16.72
C ILE A 267 -5.43 -3.40 -17.49
N TYR A 268 -4.22 -3.59 -16.94
CA TYR A 268 -3.16 -4.39 -17.52
C TYR A 268 -2.91 -5.63 -16.66
N GLY A 269 -3.18 -6.81 -17.22
CA GLY A 269 -2.66 -8.07 -16.68
C GLY A 269 -1.21 -8.24 -17.10
N ALA A 270 -0.30 -8.24 -16.12
CA ALA A 270 1.14 -8.38 -16.31
C ALA A 270 1.63 -9.68 -15.68
N ILE A 271 2.69 -10.23 -16.25
CA ILE A 271 3.42 -11.36 -15.67
C ILE A 271 4.90 -11.16 -15.99
N GLY A 272 5.77 -11.21 -14.98
CA GLY A 272 7.20 -11.16 -15.25
C GLY A 272 8.07 -10.78 -14.06
N GLY A 273 9.37 -11.00 -14.25
CA GLY A 273 10.44 -10.63 -13.32
C GLY A 273 11.15 -11.82 -12.67
N MET A 274 10.48 -12.96 -12.50
CA MET A 274 11.07 -14.13 -11.79
C MET A 274 10.71 -15.51 -12.37
N LEU A 275 9.49 -15.71 -12.87
CA LEU A 275 9.11 -17.00 -13.49
C LEU A 275 9.90 -17.23 -14.80
N HIS A 276 10.21 -18.50 -15.08
CA HIS A 276 10.86 -18.95 -16.31
C HIS A 276 10.32 -20.32 -16.73
N GLY A 277 10.66 -20.76 -17.96
CA GLY A 277 10.27 -22.07 -18.49
C GLY A 277 8.76 -22.30 -18.49
N ASP A 278 8.36 -23.53 -18.19
CA ASP A 278 6.96 -23.97 -18.24
C ASP A 278 6.07 -23.19 -17.26
N ALA A 279 6.58 -22.84 -16.08
CA ALA A 279 5.83 -22.05 -15.09
C ALA A 279 5.50 -20.65 -15.61
N TYR A 280 6.44 -19.98 -16.30
CA TYR A 280 6.17 -18.70 -16.96
C TYR A 280 5.16 -18.85 -18.09
N ALA A 281 5.32 -19.88 -18.92
CA ALA A 281 4.41 -20.13 -20.03
C ALA A 281 2.97 -20.37 -19.55
N ALA A 282 2.79 -21.20 -18.52
CA ALA A 282 1.50 -21.46 -17.90
C ALA A 282 0.88 -20.18 -17.31
N ALA A 283 1.61 -19.46 -16.46
CA ALA A 283 1.13 -18.21 -15.88
C ALA A 283 0.73 -17.17 -16.93
N ARG A 284 1.56 -17.02 -17.98
CA ARG A 284 1.27 -16.12 -19.10
C ARG A 284 0.01 -16.54 -19.85
N ASN A 285 -0.20 -17.83 -20.08
CA ASN A 285 -1.37 -18.33 -20.77
C ASN A 285 -2.65 -18.09 -19.95
N SER A 286 -2.62 -18.36 -18.64
CA SER A 286 -3.72 -18.06 -17.72
C SER A 286 -4.10 -16.58 -17.72
N VAL A 287 -3.13 -15.69 -17.52
CA VAL A 287 -3.36 -14.23 -17.50
C VAL A 287 -3.88 -13.74 -18.85
N LEU A 288 -3.28 -14.19 -19.96
CA LEU A 288 -3.71 -13.78 -21.30
C LEU A 288 -5.13 -14.27 -21.62
N SER A 289 -5.47 -15.49 -21.23
CA SER A 289 -6.81 -16.06 -21.41
C SER A 289 -7.85 -15.28 -20.61
N ALA A 290 -7.57 -14.95 -19.35
CA ALA A 290 -8.44 -14.12 -18.53
C ALA A 290 -8.66 -12.72 -19.12
N VAL A 291 -7.60 -12.08 -19.62
CA VAL A 291 -7.69 -10.77 -20.29
C VAL A 291 -8.55 -10.85 -21.56
N ASN A 292 -8.37 -11.89 -22.38
CA ASN A 292 -9.17 -12.09 -23.60
C ASN A 292 -10.66 -12.31 -23.26
N ALA A 293 -10.95 -13.18 -22.29
CA ALA A 293 -12.31 -13.43 -21.83
C ALA A 293 -13.02 -12.14 -21.36
N ARG A 294 -12.31 -11.21 -20.72
CA ARG A 294 -12.87 -9.91 -20.29
C ARG A 294 -12.96 -8.85 -21.38
N ARG A 295 -12.26 -9.02 -22.52
CA ARG A 295 -12.39 -8.13 -23.69
C ARG A 295 -13.59 -8.48 -24.55
N GLU A 296 -13.99 -9.75 -24.55
CA GLU A 296 -15.11 -10.26 -25.34
C GLU A 296 -16.47 -10.13 -24.65
N ALA A 297 -16.48 -9.87 -23.32
CA ALA A 297 -17.68 -9.74 -22.48
C ALA A 297 -18.12 -8.29 -22.29
#